data_AF-A0A3D5MR42-F1
#
_entry.id   AF-A0A3D5MR42-F1
#
_cell.length_a   1.000
_cell.length_b   1.000
_cell.length_c   1.000
_cell.angle_alpha   90.00
_cell.angle_beta   90.00
_cell.angle_gamma   90.00
#
_symmetry.space_group_name_H-M   'P 1'
#
loop_
_entity.id
_entity.type
_entity.pdbx_description
1 polymer ?
#
loop_
_entity_poly.entity_id
_entity_poly.type
_entity_poly.pdbx_seq_one_letter_code
_entity_poly.pdbx_strand_id
1 'polypeptide(L)'
;MEIYSIHQWLLFFYLYCFLGWIWETSYVSIKDHKFVNRGFLHGPFLPIYGSGAIIVLLAIIPFKSSPVLVFIFGLIAATVLEYFTGMAMENLYHVRYWDYSKDKFNLNGYICLKSSITWGVFSLLLIYVVQPPIQDLVYKIPNNLSEILAFILTVGITVDSVQSFNEAMDLKQLLIKYTQNNEEILRIQSRLESIARLANQGVKELKEKAELTKKLGEYKIMKELSKASNSEYYKSLKILRRNPSAITKKYAKALEEILKK
;
A
#
# COMPACT_ATOMS: atom_id res chain seq x y z
N MET A 1 19.11 -27.51 13.18
CA MET A 1 18.57 -26.30 12.51
C MET A 1 18.67 -26.55 11.02
N GLU A 2 17.58 -26.43 10.25
CA GLU A 2 17.74 -26.24 8.81
C GLU A 2 18.41 -24.87 8.63
N ILE A 3 19.69 -24.88 8.25
CA ILE A 3 20.45 -23.66 8.04
C ILE A 3 20.27 -23.31 6.57
N TYR A 4 19.28 -22.47 6.30
CA TYR A 4 19.14 -21.88 4.97
C TYR A 4 20.24 -20.85 4.75
N SER A 5 20.80 -20.84 3.55
CA SER A 5 21.71 -19.79 3.12
C SER A 5 20.96 -18.46 2.92
N ILE A 6 21.70 -17.35 2.86
CA ILE A 6 21.11 -16.03 2.62
C ILE A 6 20.36 -15.99 1.28
N HIS A 7 20.92 -16.58 0.22
CA HIS A 7 20.26 -16.62 -1.09
C HIS A 7 18.98 -17.46 -1.07
N GLN A 8 18.92 -18.55 -0.30
CA GLN A 8 17.69 -19.33 -0.14
C GLN A 8 16.60 -18.53 0.59
N TRP A 9 16.97 -17.81 1.66
CA TRP A 9 16.06 -16.90 2.35
C TRP A 9 15.51 -15.80 1.43
N LEU A 10 16.35 -15.22 0.58
CA LEU A 10 15.92 -14.26 -0.44
C LEU A 10 14.96 -14.88 -1.45
N LEU A 11 15.24 -16.09 -1.93
CA LEU A 11 14.34 -16.79 -2.85
C LEU A 11 12.99 -17.12 -2.20
N PHE A 12 12.97 -17.55 -0.93
CA PHE A 12 11.71 -17.71 -0.19
C PHE A 12 10.96 -16.39 -0.10
N PHE A 13 11.64 -15.31 0.29
CA PHE A 13 11.05 -13.99 0.35
C PHE A 13 10.40 -13.59 -0.99
N TYR A 14 11.08 -13.77 -2.12
CA TYR A 14 10.55 -13.43 -3.45
C TYR A 14 9.40 -14.33 -3.88
N LEU A 15 9.46 -15.63 -3.57
CA LEU A 15 8.35 -16.55 -3.84
C LEU A 15 7.11 -16.17 -3.02
N TYR A 16 7.26 -15.83 -1.74
CA TYR A 16 6.14 -15.36 -0.92
C TYR A 16 5.60 -13.99 -1.38
N CYS A 17 6.46 -13.07 -1.83
CA CYS A 17 6.03 -11.84 -2.48
C CYS A 17 5.16 -12.11 -3.72
N PHE A 18 5.57 -13.08 -4.54
CA PHE A 18 4.88 -13.46 -5.77
C PHE A 18 3.56 -14.19 -5.50
N LEU A 19 3.54 -15.15 -4.56
CA LEU A 19 2.33 -15.86 -4.16
C LEU A 19 1.29 -14.90 -3.54
N GLY A 20 1.73 -13.98 -2.69
CA GLY A 20 0.88 -12.91 -2.17
C GLY A 20 0.31 -12.03 -3.28
N TRP A 21 1.15 -11.68 -4.27
CA TRP A 21 0.70 -10.94 -5.44
C TRP A 21 -0.37 -11.69 -6.25
N ILE A 22 -0.19 -12.99 -6.51
CA ILE A 22 -1.20 -13.82 -7.19
C ILE A 22 -2.51 -13.79 -6.41
N TRP A 23 -2.46 -14.09 -5.11
CA TRP A 23 -3.64 -14.13 -4.25
C TRP A 23 -4.43 -12.82 -4.31
N GLU A 24 -3.76 -11.70 -4.06
CA GLU A 24 -4.44 -10.41 -3.95
C GLU A 24 -4.90 -9.88 -5.32
N THR A 25 -4.06 -10.02 -6.35
CA THR A 25 -4.39 -9.64 -7.72
C THR A 25 -5.58 -10.45 -8.23
N SER A 26 -5.60 -11.77 -8.03
CA SER A 26 -6.72 -12.62 -8.43
C SER A 26 -8.00 -12.26 -7.69
N TYR A 27 -7.94 -12.11 -6.36
CA TYR A 27 -9.11 -11.75 -5.55
C TYR A 27 -9.77 -10.46 -6.02
N VAL A 28 -8.98 -9.38 -6.19
CA VAL A 28 -9.52 -8.08 -6.63
C VAL A 28 -9.93 -8.12 -8.09
N SER A 29 -9.18 -8.81 -8.96
CA SER A 29 -9.51 -8.87 -10.39
C SER A 29 -10.84 -9.60 -10.65
N ILE A 30 -11.12 -10.65 -9.88
CA ILE A 30 -12.41 -11.37 -9.93
C ILE A 30 -13.53 -10.46 -9.44
N LYS A 31 -13.32 -9.78 -8.30
CA LYS A 31 -14.30 -8.87 -7.70
C LYS A 31 -14.65 -7.69 -8.60
N ASP A 32 -13.66 -7.13 -9.29
CA ASP A 32 -13.82 -5.94 -10.14
C ASP A 32 -14.08 -6.28 -11.62
N HIS A 33 -14.19 -7.58 -11.96
CA HIS A 33 -14.39 -8.09 -13.32
C HIS A 33 -13.38 -7.56 -14.37
N LYS A 34 -12.19 -7.15 -13.92
CA LYS A 34 -11.11 -6.66 -14.77
C LYS A 34 -9.78 -7.01 -14.14
N PHE A 35 -8.74 -7.17 -14.96
CA PHE A 35 -7.41 -7.40 -14.42
C PHE A 35 -6.89 -6.16 -13.66
N VAL A 36 -6.61 -6.33 -12.37
CA VAL A 36 -6.06 -5.30 -11.48
C VAL A 36 -4.77 -5.83 -10.88
N ASN A 37 -3.62 -5.45 -11.44
CA ASN A 37 -2.32 -5.78 -10.85
C ASN A 37 -2.18 -5.08 -9.49
N ARG A 38 -2.28 -5.81 -8.38
CA ARG A 38 -2.23 -5.24 -7.03
C ARG A 38 -0.80 -4.96 -6.60
N GLY A 39 -0.61 -3.90 -5.82
CA GLY A 39 0.66 -3.62 -5.15
C GLY A 39 1.24 -2.24 -5.39
N PHE A 40 2.29 -1.97 -4.61
CA PHE A 40 3.09 -0.76 -4.70
C PHE A 40 4.11 -0.83 -5.86
N LEU A 41 4.71 -2.01 -6.05
CA LEU A 41 5.68 -2.28 -7.11
C LEU A 41 5.00 -2.42 -8.48
N HIS A 42 5.76 -2.19 -9.57
CA HIS A 42 5.25 -2.41 -10.91
C HIS A 42 5.13 -3.90 -11.23
N GLY A 43 6.15 -4.66 -10.82
CA GLY A 43 6.27 -6.10 -10.99
C GLY A 43 5.33 -6.90 -10.09
N PRO A 44 5.25 -8.22 -10.31
CA PRO A 44 4.32 -9.10 -9.62
C PRO A 44 4.78 -9.46 -8.20
N PHE A 45 5.11 -8.47 -7.37
CA PHE A 45 5.68 -8.70 -6.04
C PHE A 45 5.00 -7.81 -5.02
N LEU A 46 4.51 -8.44 -3.95
CA LEU A 46 4.00 -7.74 -2.76
C LEU A 46 4.95 -7.98 -1.58
N PRO A 47 5.91 -7.06 -1.33
CA PRO A 47 6.90 -7.18 -0.24
C PRO A 47 6.30 -7.48 1.13
N ILE A 48 5.07 -7.01 1.41
CA ILE A 48 4.41 -7.26 2.70
C ILE A 48 4.16 -8.76 2.97
N TYR A 49 3.83 -9.55 1.95
CA TYR A 49 3.63 -10.99 2.09
C TYR A 49 4.96 -11.72 2.29
N GLY A 50 5.99 -11.32 1.54
CA GLY A 50 7.35 -11.83 1.74
C GLY A 50 7.86 -11.56 3.15
N SER A 51 7.83 -10.30 3.59
CA SER A 51 8.29 -9.90 4.92
C SER A 51 7.53 -10.62 6.03
N GLY A 52 6.20 -10.70 5.93
CA GLY A 52 5.37 -11.38 6.92
C GLY A 52 5.67 -12.88 7.01
N ALA A 53 5.77 -13.56 5.87
CA ALA A 53 6.12 -14.98 5.83
C ALA A 53 7.51 -15.24 6.42
N ILE A 54 8.52 -14.45 6.06
CA ILE A 54 9.89 -14.61 6.59
C ILE A 54 9.93 -14.38 8.11
N ILE A 55 9.31 -13.32 8.61
CA ILE A 55 9.27 -13.03 10.06
C ILE A 55 8.65 -14.19 10.83
N VAL A 56 7.51 -14.70 10.36
CA VAL A 56 6.82 -15.83 11.00
C VAL A 56 7.67 -17.10 10.89
N LEU A 57 8.25 -17.40 9.73
CA LEU A 57 9.13 -18.57 9.53
C LEU A 57 10.33 -18.54 10.47
N LEU A 58 11.02 -17.41 10.59
CA LEU A 58 12.14 -17.24 11.50
C LEU A 58 11.76 -17.53 12.97
N ALA A 59 10.54 -17.17 13.36
CA ALA A 59 10.04 -17.44 14.70
C ALA A 59 9.69 -18.92 14.94
N ILE A 60 9.22 -19.65 13.92
CA ILE A 60 8.67 -21.02 14.10
C ILE A 60 9.60 -22.15 13.65
N ILE A 61 10.54 -21.93 12.72
CA ILE A 61 11.48 -22.97 12.25
C ILE A 61 12.26 -23.64 13.39
N PRO A 62 12.77 -22.91 14.41
CA PRO A 62 13.45 -23.55 15.54
C PRO A 62 12.59 -24.57 16.29
N PHE A 63 11.25 -24.44 16.19
CA PHE A 63 10.27 -25.23 16.92
C PHE A 63 9.49 -26.20 16.03
N LYS A 64 9.87 -26.37 14.76
CA LYS A 64 9.12 -27.16 13.77
C LYS A 64 8.82 -28.62 14.16
N SER A 65 9.56 -29.18 15.11
CA SER A 65 9.33 -30.53 15.64
C SER A 65 8.14 -30.62 16.60
N SER A 66 7.66 -29.50 17.14
CA SER A 66 6.53 -29.45 18.06
C SER A 66 5.43 -28.53 17.50
N PRO A 67 4.32 -29.10 17.01
CA PRO A 67 3.18 -28.30 16.51
C PRO A 67 2.65 -27.32 17.55
N VAL A 68 2.67 -27.68 18.84
CA VAL A 68 2.24 -26.79 19.92
C VAL A 68 3.14 -25.55 20.01
N LEU A 69 4.46 -25.73 19.92
CA LEU A 69 5.39 -24.60 19.96
C LEU A 69 5.30 -23.76 18.68
N VAL A 70 5.15 -24.38 17.50
CA VAL A 70 4.89 -23.66 16.25
C VAL A 70 3.65 -22.79 16.37
N PHE A 71 2.56 -23.34 16.92
CA PHE A 71 1.32 -22.59 17.13
C PHE A 71 1.55 -21.38 18.05
N ILE A 72 2.21 -21.57 19.19
CA ILE A 72 2.44 -20.51 20.19
C ILE A 72 3.37 -19.42 19.62
N PHE A 73 4.54 -19.78 19.10
CA PHE A 73 5.50 -18.81 18.58
C PHE A 73 5.00 -18.13 17.30
N GLY A 74 4.28 -18.87 16.45
CA GLY A 74 3.66 -18.33 15.25
C GLY A 74 2.55 -17.34 15.57
N LEU A 75 1.67 -17.68 16.53
CA LEU A 75 0.67 -16.78 17.08
C LEU A 75 1.31 -15.49 17.57
N ILE A 76 2.35 -15.58 18.40
CA ILE A 76 3.03 -14.41 18.98
C ILE A 76 3.64 -13.56 17.86
N ALA A 77 4.44 -14.15 16.98
CA ALA A 77 5.14 -13.43 15.91
C ALA A 77 4.17 -12.70 14.97
N ALA A 78 3.13 -13.39 14.50
CA ALA A 78 2.13 -12.83 13.62
C ALA A 78 1.27 -11.77 14.31
N THR A 79 0.90 -11.96 15.58
CA THR A 79 0.14 -10.96 16.36
C THR A 79 0.95 -9.69 16.59
N VAL A 80 2.25 -9.84 16.92
CA VAL A 80 3.16 -8.70 17.07
C VAL A 80 3.28 -7.94 15.75
N LEU A 81 3.46 -8.66 14.64
CA LEU A 81 3.50 -8.06 13.32
C LEU A 81 2.19 -7.33 12.99
N GLU A 82 1.03 -7.98 13.20
CA GLU A 82 -0.30 -7.41 12.97
C GLU A 82 -0.49 -6.12 13.77
N TYR A 83 -0.13 -6.12 15.07
CA TYR A 83 -0.24 -4.93 15.91
C TYR A 83 0.60 -3.77 15.39
N PHE A 84 1.89 -4.00 15.12
CA PHE A 84 2.80 -2.94 14.67
C PHE A 84 2.44 -2.46 13.26
N THR A 85 2.04 -3.35 12.36
CA THR A 85 1.56 -2.97 11.02
C THR A 85 0.29 -2.13 11.13
N GLY A 86 -0.71 -2.56 11.92
CA GLY A 86 -1.94 -1.81 12.12
C GLY A 86 -1.69 -0.40 12.69
N MET A 87 -0.87 -0.31 13.74
CA MET A 87 -0.49 0.96 14.35
C MET A 87 0.30 1.87 13.39
N ALA A 88 1.28 1.32 12.67
CA ALA A 88 2.06 2.09 11.70
C ALA A 88 1.18 2.62 10.56
N MET A 89 0.25 1.81 10.05
CA MET A 89 -0.67 2.23 9.00
C MET A 89 -1.64 3.31 9.48
N GLU A 90 -2.17 3.20 10.70
CA GLU A 90 -3.04 4.22 11.27
C GLU A 90 -2.29 5.55 11.48
N ASN A 91 -1.05 5.51 11.98
CA ASN A 91 -0.25 6.71 12.20
C ASN A 91 0.21 7.39 10.90
N LEU A 92 0.57 6.60 9.88
CA LEU A 92 1.09 7.13 8.60
C LEU A 92 -0.04 7.60 7.67
N TYR A 93 -1.16 6.89 7.64
CA TYR A 93 -2.22 7.10 6.65
C TYR A 93 -3.55 7.56 7.24
N HIS A 94 -3.70 7.57 8.56
CA HIS A 94 -4.97 7.85 9.26
C HIS A 94 -6.12 6.95 8.78
N VAL A 95 -5.77 5.72 8.39
CA VAL A 95 -6.67 4.69 7.90
C VAL A 95 -6.43 3.42 8.71
N ARG A 96 -7.52 2.85 9.23
CA ARG A 96 -7.54 1.58 9.95
C ARG A 96 -8.07 0.50 9.00
N TYR A 97 -7.21 -0.45 8.64
CA TYR A 97 -7.55 -1.52 7.68
C TYR A 97 -8.42 -2.62 8.30
N TRP A 98 -8.27 -2.84 9.60
CA TRP A 98 -9.09 -3.75 10.39
C TRP A 98 -9.32 -3.13 11.76
N ASP A 99 -10.50 -3.38 12.34
CA ASP A 99 -10.87 -2.85 13.64
C ASP A 99 -11.53 -3.94 14.49
N TYR A 100 -10.80 -4.39 15.51
CA TYR A 100 -11.24 -5.38 16.48
C TYR A 100 -11.75 -4.76 17.78
N SER A 101 -12.06 -3.45 17.82
CA SER A 101 -12.51 -2.76 19.05
C SER A 101 -13.78 -3.37 19.67
N LYS A 102 -14.57 -4.09 18.86
CA LYS A 102 -15.78 -4.79 19.31
C LYS A 102 -15.54 -6.24 19.74
N ASP A 103 -14.35 -6.78 19.50
CA ASP A 103 -13.99 -8.14 19.86
C ASP A 103 -13.48 -8.23 21.31
N LYS A 104 -13.70 -9.39 21.94
CA LYS A 104 -13.21 -9.66 23.29
C LYS A 104 -11.68 -9.77 23.29
N PHE A 105 -11.06 -9.29 24.36
CA PHE A 105 -9.59 -9.27 24.53
C PHE A 105 -8.88 -8.58 23.37
N ASN A 106 -9.43 -7.46 22.89
CA ASN A 106 -8.75 -6.63 21.92
C ASN A 106 -7.74 -5.69 22.59
N LEU A 107 -6.72 -5.28 21.84
CA LEU A 107 -5.75 -4.28 22.25
C LEU A 107 -5.77 -3.10 21.27
N ASN A 108 -6.27 -1.95 21.73
CA ASN A 108 -6.41 -0.70 20.95
C ASN A 108 -7.21 -0.86 19.63
N GLY A 109 -7.96 -1.95 19.48
CA GLY A 109 -8.63 -2.34 18.25
C GLY A 109 -7.72 -2.93 17.15
N TYR A 110 -6.40 -3.03 17.35
CA TYR A 110 -5.47 -3.51 16.31
C TYR A 110 -5.35 -5.04 16.27
N ILE A 111 -5.48 -5.70 17.41
CA ILE A 111 -5.44 -7.16 17.52
C ILE A 111 -6.54 -7.64 18.46
N CYS A 112 -6.93 -8.89 18.34
CA CYS A 112 -7.79 -9.56 19.32
C CYS A 112 -7.41 -11.04 19.46
N LEU A 113 -7.79 -11.66 20.57
CA LEU A 113 -7.46 -13.06 20.85
C LEU A 113 -7.91 -14.01 19.73
N LYS A 114 -9.07 -13.76 19.13
CA LYS A 114 -9.58 -14.58 18.02
C LYS A 114 -8.67 -14.49 16.78
N SER A 115 -8.22 -13.29 16.42
CA SER A 115 -7.27 -13.09 15.31
C SER A 115 -5.95 -13.80 15.62
N SER A 116 -5.40 -13.59 16.82
CA SER A 116 -4.17 -14.24 17.27
C SER A 116 -4.22 -15.77 17.21
N ILE A 117 -5.30 -16.39 17.68
CA ILE A 117 -5.49 -17.84 17.58
C ILE A 117 -5.49 -18.30 16.11
N THR A 118 -6.17 -17.54 15.24
CA THR A 118 -6.20 -17.83 13.80
C THR A 118 -4.80 -17.76 13.20
N TRP A 119 -3.99 -16.77 13.61
CA TRP A 119 -2.59 -16.67 13.19
C TRP A 119 -1.73 -17.85 13.65
N GLY A 120 -1.98 -18.39 14.84
CA GLY A 120 -1.35 -19.64 15.29
C GLY A 120 -1.67 -20.81 14.36
N VAL A 121 -2.93 -20.96 13.94
CA VAL A 121 -3.34 -22.00 12.97
C VAL A 121 -2.70 -21.76 11.61
N PHE A 122 -2.68 -20.52 11.11
CA PHE A 122 -2.01 -20.21 9.85
C PHE A 122 -0.51 -20.43 9.89
N SER A 123 0.13 -20.27 11.04
CA SER A 123 1.56 -20.60 11.21
C SER A 123 1.82 -22.11 11.09
N LEU A 124 0.91 -22.96 11.58
CA LEU A 124 0.96 -24.41 11.34
C LEU A 124 0.83 -24.73 9.85
N LEU A 125 -0.14 -24.13 9.16
CA LEU A 125 -0.31 -24.31 7.71
C LEU A 125 0.92 -23.82 6.94
N LEU A 126 1.49 -22.69 7.33
CA LEU A 126 2.67 -22.13 6.70
C LEU A 126 3.85 -23.12 6.77
N ILE A 127 4.21 -23.62 7.97
CA ILE A 127 5.40 -24.47 8.09
C ILE A 127 5.19 -25.91 7.62
N TYR A 128 3.99 -26.48 7.78
CA TYR A 128 3.74 -27.90 7.47
C TYR A 128 3.13 -28.15 6.10
N VAL A 129 2.52 -27.14 5.47
CA VAL A 129 1.82 -27.30 4.18
C VAL A 129 2.43 -26.42 3.10
N VAL A 130 2.65 -25.14 3.37
CA VAL A 130 3.09 -24.17 2.35
C VAL A 130 4.61 -24.17 2.16
N GLN A 131 5.37 -24.18 3.24
CA GLN A 131 6.84 -24.14 3.21
C GLN A 131 7.46 -25.38 2.56
N PRO A 132 7.02 -26.64 2.80
CA PRO A 132 7.66 -27.81 2.21
C PRO A 132 7.75 -27.80 0.67
N PRO A 133 6.68 -27.56 -0.11
CA PRO A 133 6.80 -27.51 -1.57
C PRO A 133 7.65 -26.33 -2.06
N ILE A 134 7.65 -25.19 -1.34
CA ILE A 134 8.48 -24.02 -1.66
C ILE A 134 9.95 -24.35 -1.40
N GLN A 135 10.26 -24.99 -0.28
CA GLN A 135 11.58 -25.46 0.09
C GLN A 135 12.12 -26.45 -0.94
N ASP A 136 11.32 -27.44 -1.33
CA ASP A 136 11.69 -28.43 -2.34
C ASP A 136 11.97 -27.78 -3.69
N LEU A 137 11.20 -26.76 -4.07
CA LEU A 137 11.44 -26.00 -5.30
C LEU A 137 12.80 -25.28 -5.26
N VAL A 138 13.12 -24.61 -4.16
CA VAL A 138 14.39 -23.89 -4.01
C VAL A 138 15.58 -24.85 -3.93
N TYR A 139 15.43 -25.99 -3.26
CA TYR A 139 16.49 -26.99 -3.12
C TYR A 139 16.81 -27.74 -4.43
N LYS A 140 15.89 -27.75 -5.40
CA LYS A 140 16.17 -28.27 -6.75
C LYS A 140 17.09 -27.37 -7.56
N ILE A 141 17.27 -26.11 -7.15
CA ILE A 141 18.12 -25.14 -7.84
C ILE A 141 19.56 -25.32 -7.35
N PRO A 142 20.55 -25.55 -8.24
CA PRO A 142 21.96 -25.61 -7.84
C PRO A 142 22.39 -24.33 -7.11
N ASN A 143 23.20 -24.44 -6.04
CA ASN A 143 23.57 -23.31 -5.20
C ASN A 143 24.08 -22.09 -5.99
N ASN A 144 25.01 -22.29 -6.93
CA ASN A 144 25.54 -21.20 -7.77
C ASN A 144 24.44 -20.47 -8.56
N LEU A 145 23.47 -21.23 -9.08
CA LEU A 145 22.34 -20.65 -9.81
C LEU A 145 21.37 -19.94 -8.86
N SER A 146 21.13 -20.49 -7.68
CA SER A 146 20.27 -19.86 -6.67
C SER A 146 20.83 -18.52 -6.17
N GLU A 147 22.16 -18.40 -6.06
CA GLU A 147 22.84 -17.14 -5.73
C GLU A 147 22.71 -16.11 -6.84
N ILE A 148 22.97 -16.50 -8.11
CA ILE A 148 22.78 -15.62 -9.28
C ILE A 148 21.33 -15.16 -9.38
N LEU A 149 20.36 -16.06 -9.22
CA LEU A 149 18.94 -15.74 -9.25
C LEU A 149 18.55 -14.79 -8.13
N ALA A 150 18.99 -15.05 -6.91
CA ALA A 150 18.73 -14.16 -5.77
C ALA A 150 19.30 -12.76 -6.03
N PHE A 151 20.52 -12.67 -6.56
CA PHE A 151 21.15 -11.40 -6.92
C PHE A 151 20.36 -10.63 -7.99
N ILE A 152 20.00 -11.29 -9.11
CA ILE A 152 19.23 -10.67 -10.19
C ILE A 152 17.87 -10.18 -9.69
N LEU A 153 17.15 -11.01 -8.91
CA LEU A 153 15.86 -10.63 -8.33
C LEU A 153 16.00 -9.46 -7.35
N THR A 154 17.06 -9.45 -6.54
CA THR A 154 17.35 -8.35 -5.62
C THR A 154 17.53 -7.05 -6.38
N VAL A 155 18.37 -7.05 -7.41
CA VAL A 155 18.61 -5.86 -8.25
C VAL A 155 17.31 -5.41 -8.92
N GLY A 156 16.57 -6.32 -9.55
CA GLY A 156 15.32 -6.02 -10.25
C GLY A 156 14.25 -5.42 -9.32
N ILE A 157 14.00 -6.03 -8.17
CA ILE A 157 13.03 -5.55 -7.19
C ILE A 157 13.49 -4.24 -6.55
N THR A 158 14.79 -4.05 -6.33
CA THR A 158 15.33 -2.78 -5.82
C THR A 158 15.10 -1.64 -6.81
N VAL A 159 15.41 -1.86 -8.09
CA VAL A 159 15.17 -0.88 -9.16
C VAL A 159 13.68 -0.54 -9.24
N ASP A 160 12.80 -1.54 -9.25
CA ASP A 160 11.35 -1.32 -9.26
C ASP A 160 10.87 -0.56 -8.02
N SER A 161 11.36 -0.94 -6.84
CA SER A 161 11.02 -0.27 -5.57
C SER A 161 11.40 1.21 -5.57
N VAL A 162 12.60 1.54 -6.08
CA VAL A 162 13.07 2.93 -6.20
C VAL A 162 12.20 3.70 -7.19
N GLN A 163 11.87 3.11 -8.35
CA GLN A 163 11.01 3.75 -9.34
C GLN A 163 9.60 3.99 -8.78
N SER A 164 8.97 2.98 -8.17
CA SER A 164 7.66 3.11 -7.52
C SER A 164 7.66 4.14 -6.39
N PHE A 165 8.75 4.24 -5.62
CA PHE A 165 8.89 5.25 -4.56
C PHE A 165 8.99 6.67 -5.11
N ASN A 166 9.80 6.88 -6.14
CA ASN A 166 9.90 8.18 -6.80
C ASN A 166 8.54 8.62 -7.36
N GLU A 167 7.85 7.72 -8.07
CA GLU A 167 6.51 8.00 -8.61
C GLU A 167 5.48 8.34 -7.51
N ALA A 168 5.54 7.65 -6.37
CA ALA A 168 4.68 7.95 -5.23
C ALA A 168 5.00 9.31 -4.58
N MET A 169 6.28 9.71 -4.55
CA MET A 169 6.69 11.00 -4.02
C MET A 169 6.26 12.15 -4.94
N ASP A 170 6.41 11.99 -6.25
CA ASP A 170 5.97 12.99 -7.24
C ASP A 170 4.45 13.19 -7.15
N LEU A 171 3.69 12.10 -7.01
CA LEU A 171 2.25 12.16 -6.77
C LEU A 171 1.92 12.94 -5.49
N LYS A 172 2.63 12.67 -4.39
CA LYS A 172 2.43 13.38 -3.12
C LYS A 172 2.68 14.89 -3.28
N GLN A 173 3.74 15.28 -3.99
CA GLN A 173 4.05 16.70 -4.24
C GLN A 173 2.96 17.37 -5.08
N LEU A 174 2.48 16.71 -6.13
CA LEU A 174 1.36 17.20 -6.96
C LEU A 174 0.09 17.40 -6.13
N LEU A 175 -0.26 16.44 -5.26
CA LEU A 175 -1.42 16.54 -4.37
C LEU A 175 -1.29 17.70 -3.38
N ILE A 176 -0.10 17.91 -2.79
CA ILE A 176 0.16 19.03 -1.88
C ILE A 176 -0.03 20.37 -2.62
N LYS A 177 0.57 20.52 -3.80
CA LYS A 177 0.46 21.74 -4.62
C LYS A 177 -0.99 22.06 -4.98
N TYR A 178 -1.77 21.04 -5.33
CA TYR A 178 -3.20 21.18 -5.60
C TYR A 178 -3.98 21.64 -4.35
N THR A 179 -3.72 21.05 -3.19
CA THR A 179 -4.39 21.45 -1.93
C THR A 179 -4.06 22.88 -1.51
N GLN A 180 -2.79 23.30 -1.64
CA GLN A 180 -2.36 24.67 -1.31
C GLN A 180 -3.05 25.70 -2.21
N ASN A 181 -3.10 25.44 -3.51
CA ASN A 181 -3.78 26.33 -4.46
C ASN A 181 -5.29 26.44 -4.14
N ASN A 182 -5.94 25.35 -3.74
CA ASN A 182 -7.35 25.39 -3.34
C ASN A 182 -7.59 26.22 -2.07
N GLU A 183 -6.71 26.12 -1.07
CA GLU A 183 -6.80 26.94 0.15
C GLU A 183 -6.56 28.43 -0.15
N GLU A 184 -5.61 28.75 -1.02
CA GLU A 184 -5.36 30.14 -1.45
C GLU A 184 -6.55 30.74 -2.20
N ILE A 185 -7.18 29.97 -3.10
CA ILE A 185 -8.41 30.39 -3.80
C ILE A 185 -9.54 30.67 -2.81
N LEU A 186 -9.74 29.81 -1.80
CA LEU A 186 -10.76 30.01 -0.76
C LEU A 186 -10.48 31.28 0.06
N ARG A 187 -9.22 31.59 0.38
CA ARG A 187 -8.83 32.83 1.06
C ARG A 187 -9.06 34.08 0.20
N ILE A 188 -8.81 33.98 -1.10
CA ILE A 188 -9.08 35.07 -2.04
C ILE A 188 -10.60 35.30 -2.13
N GLN A 189 -11.41 34.24 -2.21
CA GLN A 189 -12.86 34.35 -2.18
C GLN A 189 -13.37 35.01 -0.89
N SER A 190 -12.89 34.61 0.28
CA SER A 190 -13.31 35.21 1.55
C SER A 190 -12.93 36.68 1.66
N ARG A 191 -11.73 37.05 1.18
CA ARG A 191 -11.29 38.45 1.13
C ARG A 191 -12.13 39.26 0.15
N LEU A 192 -12.39 38.75 -1.04
CA LEU A 192 -13.26 39.39 -2.02
C LEU A 192 -14.69 39.56 -1.49
N GLU A 193 -15.24 38.58 -0.79
CA GLU A 193 -16.56 38.71 -0.15
C GLU A 193 -16.58 39.78 0.94
N SER A 194 -15.53 39.89 1.77
CA SER A 194 -15.42 40.96 2.76
C SER A 194 -15.30 42.35 2.13
N ILE A 195 -14.52 42.47 1.05
CA ILE A 195 -14.34 43.72 0.31
C ILE A 195 -15.64 44.10 -0.41
N ALA A 196 -16.33 43.15 -1.03
CA ALA A 196 -17.61 43.39 -1.70
C ALA A 196 -18.71 43.84 -0.71
N ARG A 197 -18.74 43.27 0.50
CA ARG A 197 -19.63 43.71 1.58
C ARG A 197 -19.32 45.13 2.06
N LEU A 198 -18.04 45.49 2.15
CA LEU A 198 -17.61 46.84 2.56
C LEU A 198 -17.81 47.89 1.47
N ALA A 199 -17.67 47.51 0.20
CA ALA A 199 -17.75 48.41 -0.94
C ALA A 199 -19.20 48.70 -1.42
N ASN A 200 -20.22 48.01 -0.88
CA ASN A 200 -21.62 48.08 -1.34
C ASN A 200 -21.78 47.90 -2.87
N GLN A 201 -20.78 47.33 -3.55
CA GLN A 201 -20.82 47.01 -4.96
C GLN A 201 -21.41 45.61 -5.16
N GLY A 202 -22.13 45.44 -6.28
CA GLY A 202 -22.87 44.23 -6.62
C GLY A 202 -22.03 42.96 -6.44
N VAL A 203 -22.31 42.23 -5.36
CA VAL A 203 -21.65 40.96 -4.98
C VAL A 203 -21.66 39.94 -6.12
N LYS A 204 -22.63 40.06 -7.04
CA LYS A 204 -22.86 39.13 -8.14
C LYS A 204 -21.73 39.16 -9.18
N GLU A 205 -21.29 40.34 -9.63
CA GLU A 205 -20.24 40.48 -10.65
C GLU A 205 -18.85 40.04 -10.13
N LEU A 206 -18.57 40.33 -8.86
CA LEU A 206 -17.33 39.92 -8.21
C LEU A 206 -17.32 38.41 -7.92
N LYS A 207 -18.45 37.82 -7.55
CA LYS A 207 -18.60 36.37 -7.44
C LYS A 207 -18.42 35.69 -8.79
N GLU A 208 -19.04 36.20 -9.85
CA GLU A 208 -18.87 35.66 -11.21
C GLU A 208 -17.42 35.76 -11.69
N LYS A 209 -16.72 36.89 -11.45
CA LYS A 209 -15.29 37.01 -11.77
C LYS A 209 -14.42 36.06 -10.93
N ALA A 210 -14.71 35.91 -9.64
CA ALA A 210 -13.97 34.98 -8.77
C ALA A 210 -14.22 33.52 -9.16
N GLU A 211 -15.45 33.18 -9.51
CA GLU A 211 -15.85 31.85 -9.97
C GLU A 211 -15.32 31.55 -11.38
N LEU A 212 -15.25 32.54 -12.26
CA LEU A 212 -14.60 32.45 -13.56
C LEU A 212 -13.09 32.28 -13.40
N THR A 213 -12.45 33.03 -12.49
CA THR A 213 -11.02 32.91 -12.20
C THR A 213 -10.70 31.54 -11.59
N LYS A 214 -11.58 31.04 -10.72
CA LYS A 214 -11.53 29.66 -10.20
C LYS A 214 -11.62 28.64 -11.33
N LYS A 215 -12.64 28.74 -12.20
CA LYS A 215 -12.80 27.85 -13.36
C LYS A 215 -11.63 27.96 -14.35
N LEU A 216 -11.05 29.15 -14.56
CA LEU A 216 -9.87 29.35 -15.41
C LEU A 216 -8.61 28.77 -14.78
N GLY A 217 -8.44 28.89 -13.46
CA GLY A 217 -7.36 28.28 -12.69
C GLY A 217 -7.47 26.77 -12.69
N GLU A 218 -8.65 26.23 -12.37
CA GLU A 218 -8.98 24.81 -12.50
C GLU A 218 -8.78 24.32 -13.92
N TYR A 219 -9.19 25.07 -14.95
CA TYR A 219 -9.00 24.71 -16.36
C TYR A 219 -7.53 24.79 -16.79
N LYS A 220 -6.75 25.79 -16.37
CA LYS A 220 -5.30 25.88 -16.65
C LYS A 220 -4.54 24.76 -15.95
N ILE A 221 -4.85 24.51 -14.68
CA ILE A 221 -4.28 23.40 -13.93
C ILE A 221 -4.70 22.08 -14.54
N MET A 222 -5.97 21.91 -14.96
CA MET A 222 -6.46 20.72 -15.64
C MET A 222 -5.88 20.57 -17.06
N LYS A 223 -5.51 21.66 -17.73
CA LYS A 223 -4.84 21.67 -19.04
C LYS A 223 -3.34 21.42 -18.94
N GLU A 224 -2.68 21.92 -17.89
CA GLU A 224 -1.30 21.55 -17.55
C GLU A 224 -1.22 20.12 -17.01
N LEU A 225 -2.21 19.69 -16.20
CA LEU A 225 -2.42 18.29 -15.80
C LEU A 225 -2.66 17.42 -17.03
N SER A 226 -3.47 17.86 -18.00
CA SER A 226 -3.71 17.16 -19.27
C SER A 226 -2.46 17.10 -20.16
N LYS A 227 -1.62 18.15 -20.18
CA LYS A 227 -0.33 18.15 -20.92
C LYS A 227 0.76 17.32 -20.23
N ALA A 228 0.86 17.39 -18.90
CA ALA A 228 1.65 16.47 -18.08
C ALA A 228 1.06 15.05 -18.09
N SER A 229 -0.22 14.90 -18.46
CA SER A 229 -0.92 13.61 -18.50
C SER A 229 -0.39 12.65 -19.54
N ASN A 230 0.35 13.11 -20.56
CA ASN A 230 0.85 12.20 -21.59
C ASN A 230 2.05 11.33 -21.18
N SER A 231 2.71 11.54 -20.04
CA SER A 231 3.88 10.71 -19.65
C SER A 231 4.00 10.41 -18.15
N GLU A 232 3.89 11.40 -17.26
CA GLU A 232 4.18 11.24 -15.82
C GLU A 232 2.92 10.90 -14.98
N TYR A 233 1.74 11.37 -15.39
CA TYR A 233 0.51 11.21 -14.60
C TYR A 233 -0.16 9.83 -14.76
N TYR A 234 -0.12 9.20 -15.94
CA TYR A 234 -0.64 7.83 -16.13
C TYR A 234 0.18 6.79 -15.35
N LYS A 235 1.45 7.06 -15.05
CA LYS A 235 2.28 6.22 -14.20
C LYS A 235 1.87 6.34 -12.73
N SER A 236 1.78 7.56 -12.20
CA SER A 236 1.37 7.80 -10.80
C SER A 236 -0.09 7.43 -10.48
N LEU A 237 -1.02 7.56 -11.44
CA LEU A 237 -2.41 7.10 -11.27
C LEU A 237 -2.58 5.57 -11.34
N LYS A 238 -1.60 4.80 -11.87
CA LYS A 238 -1.67 3.33 -11.82
C LYS A 238 -1.70 2.85 -10.38
N ILE A 239 -0.88 3.41 -9.49
CA ILE A 239 -0.83 3.00 -8.08
C ILE A 239 -2.21 3.16 -7.42
N LEU A 240 -2.91 4.26 -7.71
CA LEU A 240 -4.27 4.53 -7.19
C LEU A 240 -5.34 3.62 -7.80
N ARG A 241 -5.24 3.29 -9.09
CA ARG A 241 -6.11 2.29 -9.75
C ARG A 241 -5.86 0.87 -9.24
N ARG A 242 -4.64 0.57 -8.78
CA ARG A 242 -4.21 -0.74 -8.27
C ARG A 242 -4.54 -0.92 -6.79
N ASN A 243 -4.36 0.12 -5.97
CA ASN A 243 -4.69 0.10 -4.54
C ASN A 243 -5.56 1.31 -4.16
N PRO A 244 -6.89 1.24 -4.40
CA PRO A 244 -7.81 2.34 -4.09
C PRO A 244 -7.88 2.69 -2.60
N SER A 245 -7.48 1.76 -1.73
CA SER A 245 -7.42 1.95 -0.28
C SER A 245 -6.17 2.68 0.20
N ALA A 246 -5.14 2.87 -0.63
CA ALA A 246 -3.89 3.59 -0.26
C ALA A 246 -4.07 5.12 -0.15
N ILE A 247 -5.28 5.59 0.14
CA ILE A 247 -5.66 7.00 0.11
C ILE A 247 -5.74 7.53 1.54
N THR A 248 -4.94 8.56 1.84
CA THR A 248 -5.15 9.39 3.03
C THR A 248 -6.49 10.12 2.89
N LYS A 249 -7.38 10.05 3.90
CA LYS A 249 -8.69 10.76 3.92
C LYS A 249 -8.60 12.26 3.54
N LYS A 250 -7.43 12.88 3.75
CA LYS A 250 -7.10 14.27 3.40
C LYS A 250 -7.15 14.59 1.89
N TYR A 251 -6.88 13.61 1.01
CA TYR A 251 -6.77 13.82 -0.44
C TYR A 251 -7.88 13.15 -1.26
N ALA A 252 -8.81 12.45 -0.60
CA ALA A 252 -9.88 11.69 -1.27
C ALA A 252 -10.78 12.56 -2.17
N LYS A 253 -11.14 13.78 -1.73
CA LYS A 253 -11.96 14.72 -2.53
C LYS A 253 -11.27 15.19 -3.80
N ALA A 254 -9.98 15.52 -3.73
CA ALA A 254 -9.20 15.96 -4.90
C ALA A 254 -9.11 14.86 -5.95
N LEU A 255 -9.05 13.59 -5.53
CA LEU A 255 -8.96 12.45 -6.42
C LEU A 255 -10.29 12.09 -7.09
N GLU A 256 -11.41 12.19 -6.37
CA GLU A 256 -12.75 11.96 -6.93
C GLU A 256 -13.10 12.93 -8.06
N GLU A 257 -12.68 14.18 -7.96
CA GLU A 257 -12.88 15.18 -9.02
C GLU A 257 -12.04 14.89 -10.27
N ILE A 258 -10.87 14.27 -10.10
CA ILE A 258 -9.96 13.89 -11.19
C ILE A 258 -10.43 12.61 -11.89
N LEU A 259 -10.99 11.65 -11.15
CA LEU A 259 -11.43 10.34 -11.69
C LEU A 259 -12.83 10.35 -12.34
N LYS A 260 -13.62 11.42 -12.17
CA LYS A 260 -14.97 11.58 -12.76
C LYS A 260 -14.98 12.08 -14.22
N LYS A 261 -13.81 12.27 -14.84
CA LYS A 261 -13.66 12.61 -16.27
C LYS A 261 -12.81 11.56 -16.97
#